data_AF-A0A9D1E9F8-F1
#
_entry.id   AF-A0A9D1E9F8-F1
#
_cell.length_a   1.000
_cell.length_b   1.000
_cell.length_c   1.000
_cell.angle_alpha   90.00
_cell.angle_beta   90.00
_cell.angle_gamma   90.00
#
_symmetry.space_group_name_H-M   'P 1'
#
loop_
_entity.id
_entity.type
_entity.pdbx_description
1 polymer ?
#
loop_
_entity_poly.entity_id
_entity_poly.type
_entity_poly.pdbx_seq_one_letter_code
_entity_poly.pdbx_strand_id
1 'polypeptide(L)'
;MMAFEDYKVARGLFGSEWVGWENFIELFSGEQFPTALRNTVAMAVLNLTLGFVAGPILGLLIGQLRSKRFSRVVQTVTYMPYFVSAVVCCSLAQEFLDDNGAITQFLTLFGFERQNWLAVNGPSFWLINCLLGVWQGAGYGAIIYIATINGINNDLYEA
;
A
#
# COMPACT_ATOMS: atom_id res chain seq x y z
N MET A 1 7.47 29.44 -6.32
CA MET A 1 8.57 30.20 -6.95
C MET A 1 9.46 29.24 -7.71
N MET A 2 10.16 28.31 -7.05
CA MET A 2 11.02 27.31 -7.75
C MET A 2 10.35 26.51 -8.88
N ALA A 3 9.05 26.17 -8.78
CA ALA A 3 8.34 25.48 -9.86
C ALA A 3 8.10 26.33 -11.13
N PHE A 4 8.24 27.65 -11.03
CA PHE A 4 8.08 28.61 -12.13
C PHE A 4 9.43 29.23 -12.55
N GLU A 5 10.55 28.65 -12.11
CA GLU A 5 11.91 29.11 -12.38
C GLU A 5 12.76 27.96 -12.96
N ASP A 6 13.74 28.28 -13.82
CA ASP A 6 14.83 27.35 -14.20
C ASP A 6 15.81 27.26 -13.03
N TYR A 7 15.40 26.51 -12.01
CA TYR A 7 16.08 26.48 -10.72
C TYR A 7 17.46 25.84 -10.83
N LYS A 8 18.50 26.64 -10.59
CA LYS A 8 19.89 26.17 -10.49
C LYS A 8 20.39 26.37 -9.07
N VAL A 9 20.75 25.28 -8.40
CA VAL A 9 21.25 25.27 -7.00
C VAL A 9 22.42 26.26 -6.83
N ALA A 10 23.28 26.39 -7.83
CA ALA A 10 24.41 27.32 -7.83
C ALA A 10 24.04 28.82 -7.78
N ARG A 11 22.79 29.18 -8.13
CA ARG A 11 22.30 30.57 -8.17
C ARG A 11 21.46 30.96 -6.95
N GLY A 12 21.33 30.08 -5.96
CA GLY A 12 20.55 30.32 -4.75
C GLY A 12 19.03 30.40 -5.01
N LEU A 13 18.27 30.80 -3.98
CA LEU A 13 16.80 30.74 -3.98
C LEU A 13 16.09 31.81 -4.82
N PHE A 14 16.77 32.92 -5.16
CA PHE A 14 16.18 34.06 -5.89
C PHE A 14 16.96 34.46 -7.15
N GLY A 15 18.03 33.72 -7.50
CA GLY A 15 18.87 34.02 -8.66
C GLY A 15 18.54 33.19 -9.90
N SER A 16 17.49 32.37 -9.84
CA SER A 16 17.07 31.52 -10.96
C SER A 16 16.11 32.27 -11.86
N GLU A 17 16.17 32.00 -13.16
CA GLU A 17 15.39 32.73 -14.16
C GLU A 17 13.92 32.28 -14.11
N TRP A 18 12.98 33.22 -14.11
CA TRP A 18 11.56 32.89 -14.09
C TRP A 18 11.10 32.43 -15.47
N VAL A 19 10.74 31.15 -15.59
CA VAL A 19 10.29 30.49 -16.82
C VAL A 19 8.77 30.30 -16.88
N GLY A 20 8.03 30.76 -15.86
CA GLY A 20 6.57 30.67 -15.85
C GLY A 20 6.08 29.21 -15.90
N TRP A 21 5.30 28.87 -16.92
CA TRP A 21 4.66 27.54 -17.04
C TRP A 21 5.49 26.49 -17.79
N GLU A 22 6.71 26.82 -18.22
CA GLU A 22 7.54 25.93 -19.04
C GLU A 22 7.75 24.55 -18.40
N ASN A 23 8.10 24.51 -17.11
CA ASN A 23 8.25 23.26 -16.35
C ASN A 23 6.97 22.38 -16.33
N PHE A 24 5.79 23.00 -16.31
CA PHE A 24 4.52 22.27 -16.33
C PHE A 24 4.23 21.75 -17.74
N ILE A 25 4.49 22.55 -18.78
CA ILE A 25 4.33 22.12 -20.17
C ILE A 25 5.26 20.94 -20.45
N GLU A 26 6.52 21.01 -20.02
CA GLU A 26 7.48 19.91 -20.13
C GLU A 26 6.98 18.65 -19.39
N LEU A 27 6.50 18.82 -18.15
CA LEU A 27 5.94 17.70 -17.38
C LEU A 27 4.75 17.04 -18.09
N PHE A 28 3.75 17.82 -18.52
CA PHE A 28 2.52 17.30 -19.13
C PHE A 28 2.71 16.83 -20.58
N SER A 29 3.72 17.34 -21.29
CA SER A 29 4.07 16.91 -22.66
C SER A 29 5.00 15.69 -22.69
N GLY A 30 5.64 15.35 -21.58
CA GLY A 30 6.48 14.17 -21.47
C GLY A 30 5.71 12.86 -21.60
N GLU A 31 6.20 11.93 -22.42
CA GLU A 31 5.57 10.63 -22.68
C GLU A 31 5.40 9.76 -21.41
N GLN A 32 6.24 9.97 -20.40
CA GLN A 32 6.21 9.20 -19.15
C GLN A 32 5.11 9.67 -18.20
N PHE A 33 4.70 10.93 -18.26
CA PHE A 33 3.71 11.50 -17.35
C PHE A 33 2.36 10.79 -17.37
N PRO A 34 1.71 10.54 -18.53
CA PRO A 34 0.43 9.83 -18.53
C PRO A 34 0.55 8.40 -18.00
N THR A 35 1.68 7.74 -18.22
CA THR A 35 1.96 6.39 -17.69
C THR A 35 2.12 6.42 -16.17
N ALA A 36 2.89 7.36 -15.64
CA ALA A 36 3.06 7.57 -14.20
C ALA A 36 1.74 7.91 -13.53
N LEU A 37 0.97 8.84 -14.10
CA LEU A 37 -0.35 9.24 -13.60
C LEU A 37 -1.31 8.04 -13.56
N ARG A 38 -1.39 7.27 -14.65
CA ARG A 38 -2.22 6.05 -14.71
C ARG A 38 -1.83 5.05 -13.62
N ASN A 39 -0.54 4.79 -13.44
CA ASN A 39 -0.05 3.86 -12.42
C ASN A 39 -0.41 4.35 -11.01
N THR A 40 -0.19 5.63 -10.71
CA THR A 40 -0.52 6.22 -9.41
C THR A 40 -2.03 6.15 -9.13
N VAL A 41 -2.86 6.51 -10.10
CA VAL A 41 -4.32 6.44 -9.95
C VAL A 41 -4.78 4.99 -9.79
N ALA A 42 -4.27 4.05 -10.58
CA ALA A 42 -4.63 2.63 -10.46
C ALA A 42 -4.28 2.08 -9.07
N MET A 43 -3.08 2.36 -8.57
CA MET A 43 -2.67 1.96 -7.21
C MET A 43 -3.52 2.63 -6.13
N ALA A 44 -3.85 3.91 -6.29
CA ALA A 44 -4.71 4.62 -5.35
C ALA A 44 -6.11 4.01 -5.29
N VAL A 45 -6.70 3.67 -6.44
CA VAL A 45 -8.03 3.03 -6.52
C VAL A 45 -8.01 1.63 -5.89
N LEU A 46 -6.99 0.82 -6.17
CA LEU A 46 -6.83 -0.50 -5.55
C LEU A 46 -6.67 -0.40 -4.03
N ASN A 47 -5.83 0.51 -3.55
CA ASN A 47 -5.66 0.75 -2.11
C ASN A 47 -6.94 1.28 -1.45
N LEU A 48 -7.67 2.17 -2.12
CA LEU A 48 -8.94 2.70 -1.61
C LEU A 48 -10.01 1.60 -1.53
N THR A 49 -10.02 0.66 -2.46
CA THR A 49 -11.03 -0.41 -2.50
C THR A 49 -10.63 -1.57 -1.58
N LEU A 50 -9.58 -2.30 -1.93
CA LEU A 50 -9.15 -3.49 -1.20
C LEU A 50 -8.56 -3.13 0.18
N GLY A 51 -7.76 -2.06 0.25
CA GLY A 51 -7.18 -1.59 1.50
C GLY A 51 -8.23 -1.16 2.52
N PHE A 52 -9.28 -0.47 2.07
CA PHE A 52 -10.40 -0.10 2.93
C PHE A 52 -11.21 -1.32 3.38
N VAL A 53 -11.56 -2.21 2.46
CA VAL A 53 -12.45 -3.36 2.73
C VAL A 53 -11.79 -4.41 3.63
N ALA A 54 -10.46 -4.55 3.59
CA ALA A 54 -9.74 -5.55 4.36
C ALA A 54 -9.88 -5.38 5.88
N GLY A 55 -9.79 -4.16 6.40
CA GLY A 55 -9.91 -3.87 7.84
C GLY A 55 -11.25 -4.30 8.46
N PRO A 56 -12.41 -3.84 7.95
CA PRO A 56 -13.73 -4.25 8.42
C PRO A 56 -13.94 -5.77 8.35
N ILE A 57 -13.57 -6.42 7.23
CA ILE A 57 -13.72 -7.88 7.09
C ILE A 57 -12.90 -8.59 8.17
N LEU A 58 -11.64 -8.19 8.35
CA LEU A 58 -10.77 -8.81 9.34
C LEU A 58 -11.27 -8.55 10.77
N GLY A 59 -11.78 -7.35 11.05
CA GLY A 59 -12.41 -7.00 12.32
C GLY A 59 -13.62 -7.88 12.64
N LEU A 60 -14.50 -8.10 11.66
CA LEU A 60 -15.66 -8.99 11.79
C LEU A 60 -15.25 -10.43 12.05
N LEU A 61 -14.27 -10.95 11.29
CA LEU A 61 -13.75 -12.32 11.46
C LEU A 61 -13.17 -12.54 12.85
N ILE A 62 -12.40 -11.57 13.35
CA ILE A 62 -11.85 -11.61 14.71
C ILE A 62 -12.96 -11.51 15.75
N GLY A 63 -13.94 -10.63 15.55
CA GLY A 63 -15.07 -10.46 16.47
C GLY A 63 -15.92 -11.71 16.65
N GLN A 64 -16.01 -12.56 15.63
CA GLN A 64 -16.75 -13.84 15.69
C GLN A 64 -15.99 -14.98 16.39
N LEU A 65 -14.73 -14.76 16.80
CA LEU A 65 -13.94 -15.79 17.47
C LEU A 65 -14.48 -16.06 18.88
N ARG A 66 -14.99 -17.28 19.11
CA ARG A 66 -15.51 -17.73 20.42
C ARG A 66 -14.46 -17.68 21.54
N SER A 67 -13.21 -17.98 21.21
CA SER A 67 -12.11 -18.01 22.20
C SER A 67 -11.47 -16.63 22.34
N LYS A 68 -11.67 -16.00 23.51
CA LYS A 68 -11.05 -14.70 23.83
C LYS A 68 -9.52 -14.72 23.79
N ARG A 69 -8.91 -15.86 24.15
CA ARG A 69 -7.44 -16.03 24.09
C ARG A 69 -6.96 -16.04 22.64
N PHE A 70 -7.65 -16.80 21.79
CA PHE A 70 -7.31 -16.88 20.37
C PHE A 70 -7.51 -15.54 19.66
N SER A 71 -8.65 -14.86 19.93
CA SER A 71 -8.91 -13.51 19.40
C SER A 71 -7.79 -12.53 19.72
N ARG A 72 -7.29 -12.54 20.96
CA ARG A 72 -6.19 -11.64 21.37
C ARG A 72 -4.90 -11.94 20.62
N VAL A 73 -4.55 -13.22 20.44
CA VAL A 73 -3.34 -13.62 19.69
C VAL A 73 -3.45 -13.17 18.23
N VAL A 74 -4.58 -13.42 17.58
CA VAL A 74 -4.80 -13.01 16.18
C VAL A 74 -4.70 -11.50 16.03
N GLN A 75 -5.35 -10.71 16.91
CA GLN A 75 -5.23 -9.25 16.89
C GLN A 75 -3.78 -8.77 17.01
N THR A 76 -3.02 -9.32 17.96
CA THR A 76 -1.62 -8.93 18.14
C THR A 76 -0.77 -9.25 16.91
N VAL A 77 -0.94 -10.44 16.31
CA VAL A 77 -0.17 -10.87 15.14
C VAL A 77 -0.53 -10.03 13.92
N THR A 78 -1.82 -9.79 13.66
CA THR A 78 -2.25 -8.99 12.51
C THR A 78 -1.92 -7.50 12.70
N TYR A 79 -1.84 -7.01 13.92
CA TYR A 79 -1.48 -5.61 14.19
C TYR A 79 0.03 -5.34 14.08
N MET A 80 0.87 -6.34 14.39
CA MET A 80 2.33 -6.19 14.39
C MET A 80 2.94 -5.56 13.12
N PRO A 81 2.52 -5.93 11.88
CA PRO A 81 3.01 -5.33 10.65
C PRO A 81 2.88 -3.81 10.59
N TYR A 82 1.87 -3.23 11.24
CA TYR A 82 1.64 -1.78 11.25
C TYR A 82 2.83 -0.98 11.79
N PHE A 83 3.62 -1.58 12.69
CA PHE A 83 4.80 -0.93 13.27
C PHE A 83 6.09 -1.13 12.47
N VAL A 84 6.06 -2.01 11.47
CA VAL A 84 7.22 -2.23 10.60
C VAL A 84 7.35 -1.03 9.67
N SER A 85 8.57 -0.50 9.52
CA SER A 85 8.80 0.65 8.66
C SER A 85 8.59 0.30 7.19
N ALA A 86 8.13 1.27 6.40
CA ALA A 86 7.88 1.08 4.97
C ALA A 86 9.14 0.58 4.23
N VAL A 87 10.33 1.04 4.61
CA VAL A 87 11.60 0.60 4.00
C VAL A 87 11.86 -0.88 4.28
N VAL A 88 11.66 -1.35 5.51
CA VAL A 88 11.83 -2.77 5.87
C VAL A 88 10.80 -3.63 5.14
N CYS A 89 9.54 -3.17 5.03
CA CYS A 89 8.53 -3.87 4.24
C CYS A 89 8.93 -4.00 2.76
N CYS A 90 9.46 -2.93 2.17
CA CYS A 90 9.96 -2.96 0.79
C CYS A 90 11.14 -3.93 0.63
N SER A 91 12.08 -3.95 1.57
CA SER A 91 13.22 -4.89 1.55
C SER A 91 12.77 -6.34 1.64
N LEU A 92 11.82 -6.65 2.54
CA LEU A 92 11.23 -7.99 2.65
C LEU A 92 10.51 -8.37 1.35
N ALA A 93 9.71 -7.46 0.79
CA ALA A 93 9.03 -7.70 -0.47
C ALA A 93 10.02 -8.00 -1.60
N GLN A 94 11.14 -7.26 -1.68
CA GLN A 94 12.21 -7.51 -2.63
C GLN A 94 12.81 -8.91 -2.46
N GLU A 95 13.16 -9.30 -1.24
CA GLU A 95 13.74 -10.62 -0.96
C GLU A 95 12.77 -11.77 -1.28
N PHE A 96 11.49 -11.63 -0.92
CA PHE A 96 10.49 -12.68 -1.11
C PHE A 96 10.04 -12.83 -2.57
N LEU A 97 9.99 -11.73 -3.33
CA LEU A 97 9.50 -11.67 -4.71
C LEU A 97 10.61 -11.70 -5.76
N ASP A 98 11.86 -11.80 -5.34
CA ASP A 98 12.98 -11.99 -6.25
C ASP A 98 12.86 -13.32 -7.02
N ASP A 99 13.62 -13.49 -8.09
CA ASP A 99 13.64 -14.72 -8.91
C ASP A 99 13.97 -15.99 -8.09
N ASN A 100 14.76 -15.83 -7.03
CA ASN A 100 15.14 -16.86 -6.07
C ASN A 100 14.34 -16.80 -4.76
N GLY A 101 13.44 -15.83 -4.61
CA GLY A 101 12.67 -15.58 -3.41
C GLY A 101 11.67 -16.68 -3.07
N ALA A 102 11.28 -16.78 -1.79
CA ALA A 102 10.42 -17.87 -1.33
C ALA A 102 9.03 -17.85 -1.99
N ILE A 103 8.47 -16.67 -2.30
CA ILE A 103 7.17 -16.58 -2.99
C ILE A 103 7.31 -17.06 -4.43
N THR A 104 8.39 -16.70 -5.12
CA THR A 104 8.64 -17.16 -6.49
C THR A 104 8.84 -18.66 -6.55
N GLN A 105 9.60 -19.23 -5.61
CA GLN A 105 9.75 -20.69 -5.50
C GLN A 105 8.41 -21.38 -5.27
N PHE A 106 7.59 -20.84 -4.37
CA PHE A 106 6.24 -21.35 -4.11
C PHE A 106 5.37 -21.29 -5.36
N LEU A 107 5.32 -20.16 -6.07
CA LEU A 107 4.55 -20.01 -7.32
C LEU A 107 5.04 -20.95 -8.42
N THR A 108 6.34 -21.20 -8.50
CA THR A 108 6.92 -22.14 -9.48
C THR A 108 6.41 -23.57 -9.28
N LEU A 109 6.12 -23.97 -8.03
CA LEU A 109 5.50 -25.28 -7.75
C LEU A 109 4.10 -25.42 -8.35
N PHE A 110 3.39 -24.31 -8.57
CA PHE A 110 2.08 -24.29 -9.22
C PHE A 110 2.17 -24.06 -10.73
N GLY A 111 3.37 -24.11 -11.32
CA GLY A 111 3.59 -23.98 -12.77
C GLY A 111 3.74 -22.55 -13.28
N PHE A 112 3.90 -21.56 -12.40
CA PHE A 112 4.24 -20.20 -12.81
C PHE A 112 5.73 -20.10 -13.22
N GLU A 113 6.04 -19.14 -14.07
CA GLU A 113 7.42 -18.86 -14.47
C GLU A 113 8.23 -18.30 -13.30
N ARG A 114 9.49 -18.75 -13.20
CA ARG A 114 10.45 -18.22 -12.23
C ARG A 114 10.97 -16.88 -12.73
N GLN A 115 10.51 -15.80 -12.12
CA GLN A 115 10.90 -14.43 -12.47
C GLN A 115 10.89 -13.52 -11.24
N ASN A 116 11.57 -12.38 -11.35
CA ASN A 116 11.46 -11.31 -10.37
C ASN A 116 10.14 -10.56 -10.59
N TRP A 117 9.19 -10.69 -9.66
CA TRP A 117 7.85 -10.13 -9.80
C TRP A 117 7.78 -8.60 -9.65
N LEU A 118 8.84 -7.98 -9.14
CA LEU A 118 8.95 -6.52 -9.02
C LEU A 118 9.51 -5.89 -10.30
N ALA A 119 10.32 -6.63 -11.06
CA ALA A 119 10.90 -6.17 -12.32
C ALA A 119 9.96 -6.33 -13.52
N VAL A 120 8.84 -7.04 -13.36
CA VAL A 120 7.84 -7.20 -14.43
C VAL A 120 7.14 -5.87 -14.68
N ASN A 121 7.33 -5.32 -15.88
CA ASN A 121 6.58 -4.18 -16.39
C ASN A 121 5.12 -4.58 -16.65
N GLY A 122 4.28 -4.57 -15.61
CA GLY A 122 2.88 -4.98 -15.73
C GLY A 122 2.01 -4.63 -14.51
N PRO A 123 0.69 -4.90 -14.60
CA PRO A 123 -0.28 -4.60 -13.54
C PRO A 123 -0.04 -5.41 -12.26
N SER A 124 0.82 -6.42 -12.30
CA SER A 124 1.25 -7.23 -11.15
C SER A 124 1.79 -6.36 -10.01
N PHE A 125 2.55 -5.31 -10.33
CA PHE A 125 3.09 -4.40 -9.31
C PHE A 125 1.98 -3.67 -8.55
N TRP A 126 0.89 -3.28 -9.22
CA TRP A 126 -0.22 -2.61 -8.56
C TRP A 126 -0.88 -3.50 -7.52
N LEU A 127 -1.04 -4.79 -7.83
CA LEU A 127 -1.56 -5.79 -6.89
C LEU A 127 -0.59 -6.06 -5.74
N ILE A 128 0.69 -6.22 -6.02
CA ILE A 128 1.73 -6.42 -4.99
C ILE A 128 1.73 -5.25 -4.01
N ASN A 129 1.76 -4.01 -4.51
CA ASN A 129 1.71 -2.81 -3.70
C ASN A 129 0.44 -2.77 -2.83
N CYS A 130 -0.71 -3.11 -3.42
CA CYS A 130 -1.97 -3.16 -2.69
C CYS A 130 -1.99 -4.23 -1.58
N LEU A 131 -1.49 -5.43 -1.87
CA LEU A 131 -1.43 -6.53 -0.90
C LEU A 131 -0.48 -6.22 0.24
N LEU A 132 0.68 -5.61 -0.04
CA LEU A 132 1.60 -5.14 1.00
C LEU A 132 0.96 -4.07 1.88
N GLY A 133 0.26 -3.11 1.28
CA GLY A 133 -0.49 -2.09 2.03
C GLY A 133 -1.59 -2.70 2.91
N VAL A 134 -2.35 -3.67 2.38
CA VAL A 134 -3.35 -4.44 3.14
C VAL A 134 -2.69 -5.18 4.30
N TRP A 135 -1.60 -5.90 4.05
CA TRP A 135 -0.89 -6.65 5.09
C TRP A 135 -0.38 -5.73 6.22
N GLN A 136 0.13 -4.55 5.88
CA GLN A 136 0.63 -3.58 6.85
C GLN A 136 -0.50 -2.88 7.63
N GLY A 137 -1.62 -2.57 6.97
CA GLY A 137 -2.67 -1.71 7.52
C GLY A 137 -3.91 -2.42 8.07
N ALA A 138 -4.27 -3.60 7.55
CA ALA A 138 -5.57 -4.23 7.82
C ALA A 138 -5.76 -4.58 9.29
N GLY A 139 -4.69 -5.00 10.00
CA GLY A 139 -4.78 -5.31 11.43
C GLY A 139 -5.09 -4.10 12.31
N TYR A 140 -4.48 -2.95 12.01
CA TYR A 140 -4.81 -1.70 12.71
C TYR A 140 -6.24 -1.26 12.40
N GLY A 141 -6.65 -1.31 11.13
CA GLY A 141 -8.03 -1.01 10.73
C GLY A 141 -9.05 -1.90 11.44
N ALA A 142 -8.77 -3.20 11.54
CA ALA A 142 -9.62 -4.14 12.24
C ALA A 142 -9.82 -3.81 13.72
N ILE A 143 -8.77 -3.35 14.42
CA ILE A 143 -8.86 -2.93 15.83
C ILE A 143 -9.83 -1.75 15.98
N ILE A 144 -9.74 -0.75 15.11
CA ILE A 144 -10.65 0.41 15.11
C ILE A 144 -12.10 -0.05 14.91
N TYR A 145 -12.33 -0.95 13.95
CA TYR A 145 -13.67 -1.47 13.68
C TYR A 145 -14.23 -2.30 14.84
N ILE A 146 -13.43 -3.17 15.44
CA ILE A 146 -13.84 -3.95 16.62
C ILE A 146 -14.19 -3.03 17.78
N ALA A 147 -13.36 -2.00 18.05
CA ALA A 147 -13.63 -1.03 19.10
C ALA A 147 -14.92 -0.25 18.84
N THR A 148 -15.19 0.11 17.58
CA THR A 148 -16.43 0.80 17.18
C THR A 148 -17.66 -0.08 17.40
N ILE A 149 -17.62 -1.35 16.95
CA ILE A 149 -18.73 -2.29 17.10
C ILE A 149 -19.03 -2.56 18.58
N ASN A 150 -17.99 -2.77 19.40
CA ASN A 150 -18.15 -3.00 20.83
C ASN A 150 -18.67 -1.76 21.59
N GLY A 151 -18.58 -0.57 20.99
CA GLY A 151 -19.11 0.67 21.55
C GLY A 151 -20.59 0.93 21.22
N ILE A 152 -21.19 0.15 20.31
CA ILE A 152 -22.62 0.25 19.99
C ILE A 152 -23.43 -0.39 21.13
N ASN A 153 -24.44 0.30 21.63
CA ASN A 153 -25.27 -0.17 22.75
C ASN A 153 -25.94 -1.52 22.41
N ASN A 154 -25.79 -2.52 23.30
CA ASN A 154 -26.31 -3.88 23.11
C ASN A 154 -27.84 -3.92 22.99
N ASP A 155 -28.54 -2.89 23.48
CA ASP A 155 -30.01 -2.75 23.36
C ASP A 155 -30.51 -2.75 21.91
N LEU A 156 -29.66 -2.41 20.93
CA LEU A 156 -30.00 -2.46 19.49
C LEU A 156 -29.88 -3.86 18.87
N TYR A 157 -29.21 -4.81 19.54
CA TYR A 157 -29.03 -6.18 19.07
C TYR A 157 -30.10 -7.15 19.61
N GLU A 158 -30.79 -6.77 20.70
CA GLU A 158 -31.80 -7.60 21.39
C GLU A 158 -33.26 -7.21 21.07
N ALA A 159 -33.50 -6.25 20.17
CA ALA A 159 -34.83 -5.85 19.67
C ALA A 159 -35.12 -6.44 18.28
#